data_AF-A0A091B950-F1
#
_entry.id   AF-A0A091B950-F1
#
_cell.length_a   1.000
_cell.length_b   1.000
_cell.length_c   1.000
_cell.angle_alpha   90.00
_cell.angle_beta   90.00
_cell.angle_gamma   90.00
#
_symmetry.space_group_name_H-M   'P 1'
#
loop_
_entity.id
_entity.type
_entity.pdbx_description
1 polymer ?
#
loop_
_entity_poly.entity_id
_entity_poly.type
_entity_poly.pdbx_seq_one_letter_code
_entity_poly.pdbx_strand_id
1 'polypeptide(L)'
;MFLLLLALGLLGACGGGNNDAADQLFADMSENMRELAGILTGVTDEASARAAVPRIEAVREKMRDCARRARELPRPDAETEARQNAEMQALMEEVVPQIAAAQARIAQDPAILAILAPAMAGMENDL
;
A
#
# COMPACT_ATOMS: atom_id res chain seq x y z
N MET A 1 -5.79 -1.52 16.39
CA MET A 1 -7.26 -1.39 16.43
C MET A 1 -7.70 -0.41 15.35
N PHE A 2 -7.50 -0.75 14.08
CA PHE A 2 -7.82 0.09 12.90
C PHE A 2 -8.73 -0.66 11.91
N LEU A 3 -9.47 -1.65 12.42
CA LEU A 3 -10.27 -2.60 11.64
C LEU A 3 -11.78 -2.32 11.74
N LEU A 4 -12.19 -1.08 12.11
CA LEU A 4 -13.50 -0.88 12.74
C LEU A 4 -14.26 0.40 12.38
N LEU A 5 -14.16 0.90 11.14
CA LEU A 5 -15.03 2.00 10.67
C LEU A 5 -15.51 1.82 9.22
N LEU A 6 -16.02 0.64 8.88
CA LEU A 6 -16.71 0.41 7.59
C LEU A 6 -18.07 -0.28 7.74
N ALA A 7 -18.63 -0.27 8.96
CA ALA A 7 -19.95 -0.79 9.26
C ALA A 7 -20.80 0.29 9.94
N LEU A 8 -21.63 0.99 9.18
CA LEU A 8 -23.06 1.19 9.45
C LEU A 8 -23.66 2.12 8.39
N GLY A 9 -24.48 1.53 7.51
CA GLY A 9 -25.20 2.24 6.46
C GLY A 9 -26.06 1.29 5.64
N LEU A 10 -26.78 0.38 6.31
CA LEU A 10 -27.90 -0.34 5.73
C LEU A 10 -28.95 0.71 5.35
N LEU A 11 -29.07 1.05 4.06
CA LEU A 11 -30.31 1.41 3.35
C LEU A 11 -29.95 1.91 1.95
N GLY A 12 -30.19 1.05 0.94
CA GLY A 12 -30.46 1.47 -0.43
C GLY A 12 -29.25 1.68 -1.35
N ALA A 13 -28.84 0.64 -2.06
CA ALA A 13 -28.28 0.80 -3.40
C ALA A 13 -28.51 -0.50 -4.20
N CYS A 14 -29.56 -0.51 -5.02
CA CYS A 14 -29.66 -1.47 -6.10
C CYS A 14 -28.59 -1.12 -7.14
N GLY A 15 -27.71 -2.08 -7.43
CA GLY A 15 -27.17 -2.39 -8.76
C GLY A 15 -26.59 -1.23 -9.56
N GLY A 16 -25.27 -1.04 -9.46
CA GLY A 16 -24.51 -0.17 -10.36
C GLY A 16 -23.16 0.26 -9.80
N GLY A 17 -22.53 -0.54 -8.93
CA GLY A 17 -21.14 -0.30 -8.54
C GLY A 17 -20.26 -0.53 -9.76
N ASN A 18 -19.38 0.41 -10.08
CA ASN A 18 -18.35 0.22 -11.09
C ASN A 18 -17.28 -0.71 -10.53
N ASN A 19 -17.63 -1.99 -10.37
CA ASN A 19 -16.79 -3.01 -9.75
C ASN A 19 -15.44 -3.15 -10.48
N ASP A 20 -15.42 -2.94 -11.80
CA ASP A 20 -14.19 -2.92 -12.60
C ASP A 20 -13.20 -1.83 -12.12
N ALA A 21 -13.70 -0.63 -11.82
CA ALA A 21 -12.86 0.45 -11.29
C ALA A 21 -12.41 0.20 -9.84
N ALA A 22 -13.27 -0.41 -9.03
CA ALA A 22 -12.91 -0.83 -7.68
C ALA A 22 -11.83 -1.92 -7.70
N ASP A 23 -11.94 -2.87 -8.63
CA ASP A 23 -10.97 -3.95 -8.83
C ASP A 23 -9.64 -3.45 -9.37
N GLN A 24 -9.69 -2.52 -10.32
CA GLN A 24 -8.48 -1.88 -10.82
C GLN A 24 -7.78 -1.09 -9.71
N LEU A 25 -8.52 -0.29 -8.92
CA LEU A 25 -7.95 0.41 -7.78
C LEU A 25 -7.32 -0.57 -6.76
N PHE A 26 -8.01 -1.66 -6.47
CA PHE A 26 -7.51 -2.69 -5.56
C PHE A 26 -6.21 -3.32 -6.08
N ALA A 27 -6.15 -3.63 -7.38
CA ALA A 27 -4.97 -4.16 -8.04
C ALA A 27 -3.80 -3.16 -7.97
N ASP A 28 -4.04 -1.88 -8.28
CA ASP A 28 -3.04 -0.81 -8.23
C ASP A 28 -2.47 -0.66 -6.80
N MET A 29 -3.34 -0.65 -5.78
CA MET A 29 -2.91 -0.59 -4.38
C MET A 29 -2.06 -1.82 -3.99
N SER A 30 -2.48 -3.00 -4.44
CA SER A 30 -1.78 -4.26 -4.17
C SER A 30 -0.39 -4.28 -4.82
N GLU A 31 -0.28 -3.82 -6.07
CA GLU A 31 0.99 -3.69 -6.77
C GLU A 31 1.91 -2.69 -6.08
N ASN A 32 1.39 -1.53 -5.64
CA ASN A 32 2.17 -0.53 -4.91
C ASN A 32 2.76 -1.09 -3.59
N MET A 33 2.02 -1.93 -2.87
CA MET A 33 2.53 -2.60 -1.66
C MET A 33 3.65 -3.60 -1.98
N ARG A 34 3.49 -4.40 -3.04
CA ARG A 34 4.53 -5.33 -3.50
C ARG A 34 5.77 -4.58 -4.00
N GLU A 35 5.58 -3.50 -4.73
CA GLU A 35 6.66 -2.67 -5.24
C GLU A 35 7.47 -2.07 -4.09
N LEU A 36 6.81 -1.51 -3.07
CA LEU A 36 7.47 -1.02 -1.87
C LEU A 36 8.25 -2.12 -1.16
N ALA A 37 7.62 -3.27 -0.93
CA ALA A 37 8.28 -4.42 -0.31
C ALA A 37 9.53 -4.84 -1.09
N GLY A 38 9.44 -4.90 -2.42
CA GLY A 38 10.55 -5.23 -3.31
C GLY A 38 11.68 -4.19 -3.28
N ILE A 39 11.34 -2.89 -3.26
CA ILE A 39 12.31 -1.80 -3.12
C ILE A 39 13.08 -1.96 -1.80
N LEU A 40 12.38 -2.08 -0.67
CA LEU A 40 13.01 -2.17 0.65
C LEU A 40 13.84 -3.45 0.80
N THR A 41 13.35 -4.57 0.27
CA THR A 41 14.08 -5.85 0.23
C THR A 41 15.37 -5.75 -0.58
N GLY A 42 15.38 -4.95 -1.64
CA GLY A 42 16.56 -4.71 -2.48
C GLY A 42 17.62 -3.77 -1.87
N VAL A 43 17.33 -3.09 -0.76
CA VAL A 43 18.31 -2.21 -0.11
C VAL A 43 19.23 -3.00 0.81
N THR A 44 20.46 -3.23 0.36
CA THR A 44 21.49 -3.99 1.10
C THR A 44 22.68 -3.16 1.55
N ASP A 45 22.83 -1.95 0.99
CA ASP A 45 23.99 -1.08 1.16
C ASP A 45 23.64 0.37 0.80
N GLU A 46 24.57 1.30 0.98
CA GLU A 46 24.36 2.71 0.66
C GLU A 46 24.06 2.98 -0.82
N ALA A 47 24.64 2.20 -1.75
CA ALA A 47 24.46 2.42 -3.18
C ALA A 47 23.03 2.06 -3.61
N SER A 48 22.55 0.89 -3.18
CA SER A 48 21.16 0.46 -3.36
C SER A 48 20.17 1.36 -2.62
N ALA A 49 20.53 1.88 -1.43
CA ALA A 49 19.72 2.86 -0.71
C ALA A 49 19.52 4.16 -1.52
N ARG A 50 20.60 4.72 -2.08
CA ARG A 50 20.52 5.94 -2.92
C ARG A 50 19.69 5.70 -4.19
N ALA A 51 19.83 4.52 -4.80
CA ALA A 51 19.03 4.12 -5.96
C ALA A 51 17.56 3.87 -5.61
N ALA A 52 17.25 3.50 -4.37
CA ALA A 52 15.89 3.25 -3.90
C ALA A 52 15.10 4.55 -3.66
N VAL A 53 15.74 5.66 -3.27
CA VAL A 53 15.08 6.95 -2.99
C VAL A 53 14.08 7.38 -4.07
N PRO A 54 14.46 7.54 -5.36
CA PRO A 54 13.52 7.98 -6.39
C PRO A 54 12.41 6.95 -6.65
N ARG A 55 12.65 5.67 -6.37
CA ARG A 55 11.64 4.60 -6.52
C ARG A 55 10.62 4.65 -5.38
N ILE A 56 11.07 4.93 -4.16
CA ILE A 56 10.18 5.16 -3.00
C ILE A 56 9.28 6.36 -3.29
N GLU A 57 9.85 7.47 -3.76
CA GLU A 57 9.07 8.67 -4.12
C GLU A 57 8.01 8.37 -5.20
N ALA A 58 8.37 7.62 -6.25
CA ALA A 58 7.42 7.20 -7.28
C ALA A 58 6.27 6.34 -6.72
N VAL A 59 6.57 5.37 -5.84
CA VAL A 59 5.54 4.55 -5.18
C VAL A 59 4.63 5.42 -4.30
N ARG A 60 5.18 6.41 -3.59
CA ARG A 60 4.38 7.33 -2.78
C ARG A 60 3.40 8.13 -3.63
N GLU A 61 3.81 8.59 -4.81
CA GLU A 61 2.91 9.26 -5.75
C GLU A 61 1.77 8.34 -6.20
N LYS A 62 2.07 7.08 -6.52
CA LYS A 62 1.04 6.08 -6.86
C LYS A 62 0.09 5.80 -5.70
N MET A 63 0.58 5.76 -4.46
CA MET A 63 -0.26 5.60 -3.28
C MET A 63 -1.22 6.79 -3.09
N ARG A 64 -0.72 8.02 -3.25
CA ARG A 64 -1.56 9.23 -3.22
C ARG A 64 -2.60 9.27 -4.33
N ASP A 65 -2.24 8.78 -5.52
CA ASP A 65 -3.15 8.62 -6.64
C ASP A 65 -4.29 7.65 -6.30
N CYS A 66 -3.95 6.48 -5.77
CA CYS A 66 -4.91 5.49 -5.30
C CYS A 66 -5.81 6.06 -4.20
N ALA A 67 -5.25 6.76 -3.21
CA ALA A 67 -5.99 7.41 -2.13
C ALA A 67 -7.01 8.42 -2.65
N ARG A 68 -6.64 9.22 -3.65
CA ARG A 68 -7.56 10.16 -4.30
C ARG A 68 -8.69 9.42 -5.03
N ARG A 69 -8.35 8.42 -5.86
CA ARG A 69 -9.34 7.61 -6.60
C ARG A 69 -10.29 6.86 -5.66
N ALA A 70 -9.78 6.36 -4.54
CA ALA A 70 -10.59 5.67 -3.52
C ALA A 70 -11.68 6.56 -2.92
N ARG A 71 -11.44 7.87 -2.80
CA ARG A 71 -12.41 8.85 -2.28
C ARG A 71 -13.48 9.21 -3.30
N GLU A 72 -13.18 9.05 -4.59
CA GLU A 72 -14.08 9.39 -5.70
C GLU A 72 -14.94 8.19 -6.14
N LEU A 73 -14.47 6.96 -5.89
CA LEU A 73 -15.17 5.75 -6.28
C LEU A 73 -16.28 5.39 -5.29
N PRO A 74 -17.44 4.92 -5.78
CA PRO A 74 -18.45 4.33 -4.91
C PRO A 74 -17.89 3.05 -4.28
N ARG A 75 -18.39 2.72 -3.08
CA ARG A 75 -18.07 1.44 -2.44
C ARG A 75 -18.46 0.29 -3.37
N PRO A 76 -17.60 -0.75 -3.53
CA PRO A 76 -17.97 -1.96 -4.25
C PRO A 76 -19.16 -2.66 -3.59
N ASP A 77 -19.83 -3.55 -4.33
CA ASP A 77 -20.82 -4.43 -3.73
C ASP A 77 -20.20 -5.41 -2.73
N ALA A 78 -21.05 -6.04 -1.92
CA ALA A 78 -20.60 -6.92 -0.83
C ALA A 78 -19.82 -8.15 -1.31
N GLU A 79 -20.12 -8.65 -2.52
CA GLU A 79 -19.40 -9.79 -3.11
C GLU A 79 -17.97 -9.38 -3.50
N THR A 80 -17.86 -8.27 -4.22
CA THR A 80 -16.57 -7.69 -4.62
C THR A 80 -15.74 -7.31 -3.40
N GLU A 81 -16.35 -6.67 -2.40
CA GLU A 81 -15.67 -6.32 -1.16
C GLU A 81 -15.17 -7.55 -0.38
N ALA A 82 -15.98 -8.62 -0.30
CA ALA A 82 -15.56 -9.85 0.38
C ALA A 82 -14.37 -10.51 -0.32
N ARG A 83 -14.37 -10.53 -1.66
CA ARG A 83 -13.24 -11.05 -2.44
C ARG A 83 -11.99 -10.20 -2.25
N GLN A 84 -12.09 -8.88 -2.38
CA GLN A 84 -10.96 -7.96 -2.18
C GLN A 84 -10.39 -8.06 -0.77
N ASN A 85 -11.23 -8.25 0.26
CA ASN A 85 -10.76 -8.44 1.63
C ASN A 85 -9.98 -9.75 1.81
N ALA A 86 -10.36 -10.83 1.12
CA ALA A 86 -9.60 -12.09 1.16
C ALA A 86 -8.26 -11.95 0.42
N GLU A 87 -8.26 -11.30 -0.74
CA GLU A 87 -7.05 -11.01 -1.51
C GLU A 87 -6.09 -10.09 -0.73
N MET A 88 -6.61 -9.08 -0.01
CA MET A 88 -5.82 -8.19 0.85
C MET A 88 -5.17 -8.96 2.00
N GLN A 89 -5.87 -9.93 2.61
CA GLN A 89 -5.29 -10.77 3.65
C GLN A 89 -4.10 -11.57 3.11
N ALA A 90 -4.27 -12.23 1.95
CA ALA A 90 -3.20 -12.97 1.30
C ALA A 90 -2.02 -12.07 0.91
N LEU A 91 -2.30 -10.86 0.40
CA LEU A 91 -1.28 -9.87 0.11
C LEU A 91 -0.51 -9.48 1.38
N MET A 92 -1.19 -9.21 2.49
CA MET A 92 -0.56 -8.84 3.75
C MET A 92 0.32 -9.97 4.30
N GLU A 93 -0.13 -11.21 4.23
CA GLU A 93 0.68 -12.38 4.58
C GLU A 93 1.96 -12.48 3.72
N GLU A 94 1.89 -12.07 2.46
CA GLU A 94 3.04 -12.03 1.56
C GLU A 94 4.01 -10.88 1.87
N VAL A 95 3.51 -9.64 1.98
CA VAL A 95 4.36 -8.44 1.97
C VAL A 95 4.82 -8.00 3.36
N VAL A 96 4.01 -8.19 4.40
CA VAL A 96 4.35 -7.79 5.77
C VAL A 96 5.66 -8.40 6.26
N PRO A 97 5.91 -9.72 6.14
CA PRO A 97 7.17 -10.29 6.60
C PRO A 97 8.39 -9.73 5.83
N GLN A 98 8.24 -9.44 4.53
CA GLN A 98 9.31 -8.87 3.71
C GLN A 98 9.65 -7.46 4.16
N ILE A 99 8.64 -6.61 4.33
CA ILE A 99 8.80 -5.24 4.81
C ILE A 99 9.42 -5.23 6.21
N ALA A 100 8.92 -6.08 7.13
CA ALA A 100 9.43 -6.15 8.49
C ALA A 100 10.92 -6.58 8.52
N ALA A 101 11.29 -7.59 7.74
CA ALA A 101 12.69 -8.03 7.64
C ALA A 101 13.60 -6.94 7.05
N ALA A 102 13.14 -6.28 5.98
CA ALA A 102 13.88 -5.19 5.35
C ALA A 102 14.06 -4.00 6.31
N GLN A 103 13.00 -3.61 7.01
CA GLN A 103 13.04 -2.54 8.02
C GLN A 103 14.00 -2.88 9.17
N ALA A 104 13.97 -4.12 9.67
CA ALA A 104 14.89 -4.56 10.72
C ALA A 104 16.36 -4.45 10.27
N ARG A 105 16.67 -4.83 9.02
CA ARG A 105 18.01 -4.68 8.43
C ARG A 105 18.39 -3.21 8.28
N ILE A 106 17.52 -2.38 7.69
CA ILE A 106 17.75 -0.95 7.48
C ILE A 106 18.01 -0.24 8.82
N ALA A 107 17.26 -0.58 9.87
CA ALA A 107 17.42 0.02 11.19
C ALA A 107 18.75 -0.33 11.87
N GLN A 108 19.39 -1.44 11.49
CA GLN A 108 20.70 -1.85 12.00
C GLN A 108 21.87 -1.13 11.30
N ASP A 109 21.61 -0.44 10.18
CA ASP A 109 22.61 0.32 9.44
C ASP A 109 22.27 1.82 9.45
N PRO A 110 22.89 2.61 10.33
CA PRO A 110 22.64 4.05 10.42
C PRO A 110 22.92 4.82 9.12
N ALA A 111 23.83 4.34 8.26
CA ALA A 111 24.16 5.02 7.00
C ALA A 111 23.03 4.82 5.99
N ILE A 112 22.51 3.59 5.85
CA ILE A 112 21.33 3.31 5.03
C ILE A 112 20.11 4.07 5.56
N LEU A 113 19.89 4.04 6.87
CA LEU A 113 18.77 4.74 7.50
C LEU A 113 18.81 6.25 7.21
N ALA A 114 19.97 6.88 7.31
CA ALA A 114 20.12 8.32 7.04
C ALA A 114 19.78 8.68 5.58
N ILE A 115 20.05 7.77 4.64
CA ILE A 115 19.71 7.96 3.21
C ILE A 115 18.20 7.83 2.98
N LEU A 116 17.57 6.82 3.56
CA LEU A 116 16.16 6.50 3.28
C LEU A 116 15.16 7.28 4.13
N ALA A 117 15.51 7.67 5.35
CA ALA A 117 14.58 8.31 6.29
C ALA A 117 13.82 9.52 5.70
N PRO A 118 14.46 10.45 4.96
CA PRO A 118 13.74 11.56 4.33
C PRO A 118 12.70 11.09 3.31
N ALA A 119 13.03 10.09 2.50
CA ALA A 119 12.13 9.56 1.46
C ALA A 119 10.94 8.80 2.04
N MET A 120 11.11 8.17 3.22
CA MET A 120 10.05 7.45 3.92
C MET A 120 9.22 8.36 4.86
N ALA A 121 9.69 9.56 5.16
CA ALA A 121 9.02 10.45 6.12
C ALA A 121 7.59 10.82 5.66
N GLY A 122 6.63 10.67 6.56
CA GLY A 122 5.23 11.05 6.33
C GLY A 122 4.47 10.12 5.40
N MET A 123 5.02 8.96 5.06
CA MET A 123 4.38 7.99 4.15
C MET A 123 3.06 7.46 4.69
N GLU A 124 2.85 7.46 6.01
CA GLU A 124 1.59 7.13 6.67
C GLU A 124 0.44 8.08 6.31
N ASN A 125 0.73 9.25 5.72
CA ASN A 125 -0.26 10.23 5.29
C ASN A 125 -0.55 10.15 3.78
N ASP A 126 0.07 9.21 3.06
CA ASP A 126 -0.12 9.05 1.61
C ASP A 126 -1.36 8.22 1.25
N LEU A 127 -2.18 7.86 2.24
CA LEU A 127 -3.43 7.08 2.16
C LEU A 127 -4.67 7.93 2.51
#